data_AF-A0A7S1ISE7-F1
#
_entry.id   AF-A0A7S1ISE7-F1
#
_cell.length_a   1.000
_cell.length_b   1.000
_cell.length_c   1.000
_cell.angle_alpha   90.00
_cell.angle_beta   90.00
_cell.angle_gamma   90.00
#
_symmetry.space_group_name_H-M   'P 1'
#
loop_
_entity.id
_entity.type
_entity.pdbx_description
1 polymer ?
#
loop_
_entity_poly.entity_id
_entity_poly.type
_entity_poly.pdbx_seq_one_letter_code
_entity_poly.pdbx_strand_id
1 'polypeptide(L)'
;NIVYVLDDVNMPQVDQYGTQSSIALLRQYVDYGHWYDRQLWVLKQIQGIQYVACMNPTAGSFTLDPRFQRHFATFAVPPLTLDTATQIYGRILSTHPAYAIKGVA
;
A
#
# COMPACT_ATOMS: atom_id res chain seq x y z
N ASN A 1 -13.17 -7.94 10.62
CA ASN A 1 -12.70 -6.91 9.66
C ASN A 1 -11.29 -7.30 9.25
N ILE A 2 -11.05 -7.47 7.95
CA ILE A 2 -9.74 -7.77 7.36
C ILE A 2 -9.21 -6.49 6.73
N VAL A 3 -7.94 -6.18 6.96
CA VAL A 3 -7.27 -5.03 6.31
C VAL A 3 -6.31 -5.58 5.26
N TYR A 4 -6.49 -5.16 4.02
CA TYR A 4 -5.54 -5.43 2.94
C TYR A 4 -4.58 -4.25 2.81
N VAL A 5 -3.29 -4.55 2.90
CA VAL A 5 -2.22 -3.59 2.64
C VAL A 5 -1.76 -3.78 1.20
N LEU A 6 -1.92 -2.75 0.39
CA LEU A 6 -1.47 -2.69 -1.00
C LEU A 6 -0.12 -1.98 -1.03
N ASP A 7 0.96 -2.76 -1.14
CA ASP A 7 2.28 -2.20 -1.40
C ASP A 7 2.40 -1.87 -2.90
N ASP A 8 3.00 -0.73 -3.23
CA ASP A 8 3.23 -0.29 -4.62
C ASP A 8 2.01 -0.32 -5.55
N VAL A 9 0.91 0.34 -5.15
CA VAL A 9 -0.37 0.34 -5.90
C VAL A 9 -0.25 0.84 -7.35
N ASN A 10 0.80 1.61 -7.66
CA ASN A 10 1.06 2.19 -8.98
C ASN A 10 1.97 1.35 -9.88
N MET A 11 2.48 0.21 -9.42
CA MET A 11 3.38 -0.68 -10.21
C MET A 11 2.72 -1.53 -11.31
N PRO A 12 1.40 -1.82 -11.32
CA PRO A 12 0.83 -2.61 -12.41
C PRO A 12 1.12 -2.02 -13.80
N GLN A 13 1.33 -2.89 -14.79
CA GLN A 13 1.59 -2.45 -16.16
C GLN A 13 0.40 -1.66 -16.72
N VAL A 14 0.71 -0.55 -17.39
CA VAL A 14 -0.27 0.27 -18.11
C VAL A 14 -0.47 -0.31 -19.51
N ASP A 15 -1.73 -0.51 -19.91
CA ASP A 15 -2.08 -0.95 -21.25
C ASP A 15 -1.97 0.20 -22.29
N GLN A 16 -2.21 -0.12 -23.56
CA GLN A 16 -2.16 0.84 -24.66
C GLN A 16 -3.17 1.99 -24.56
N TYR A 17 -4.15 1.90 -23.65
CA TYR A 17 -5.19 2.90 -23.43
C TYR A 17 -4.99 3.71 -22.15
N GLY A 18 -3.88 3.52 -21.44
CA GLY A 18 -3.59 4.25 -20.20
C GLY A 18 -4.29 3.67 -18.97
N THR A 19 -4.73 2.40 -19.02
CA THR A 19 -5.44 1.73 -17.93
C THR A 19 -4.60 0.64 -17.27
N GLN A 20 -4.86 0.41 -15.97
CA GLN A 20 -4.27 -0.67 -15.19
C GLN A 20 -5.40 -1.59 -14.72
N SER A 21 -5.53 -2.79 -15.31
CA SER A 21 -6.69 -3.67 -15.08
C SER A 21 -6.84 -4.11 -13.61
N SER A 22 -5.74 -4.26 -12.88
CA SER A 22 -5.76 -4.58 -11.45
C SER A 22 -6.37 -3.44 -10.61
N ILE A 23 -6.03 -2.19 -10.92
CA ILE A 23 -6.61 -1.01 -10.26
C ILE A 23 -8.10 -0.88 -10.62
N ALA A 24 -8.46 -1.17 -11.87
CA ALA A 24 -9.86 -1.17 -12.29
C ALA A 24 -10.70 -2.22 -11.52
N LEU A 25 -10.14 -3.41 -11.27
CA LEU A 25 -10.78 -4.45 -10.46
C LEU A 25 -10.92 -4.03 -8.99
N LEU A 26 -9.87 -3.46 -8.39
CA LEU A 26 -9.94 -2.94 -7.02
C LEU A 26 -10.99 -1.83 -6.91
N ARG A 27 -11.03 -0.93 -7.89
CA ARG A 27 -12.06 0.11 -7.96
C ARG A 27 -13.45 -0.49 -8.06
N GLN A 28 -13.67 -1.48 -8.93
CA GLN A 28 -14.97 -2.16 -9.05
C GLN A 28 -15.41 -2.69 -7.68
N TYR A 29 -14.51 -3.31 -6.94
CA TYR A 29 -14.82 -3.78 -5.60
C TYR A 29 -15.15 -2.64 -4.63
N VAL A 30 -14.35 -1.58 -4.59
CA VAL A 30 -14.59 -0.44 -3.68
C VAL A 30 -15.90 0.29 -4.01
N ASP A 31 -16.26 0.40 -5.29
CA ASP A 31 -17.50 1.05 -5.74
C ASP A 31 -18.76 0.18 -5.44
N TYR A 32 -18.67 -1.15 -5.59
CA TYR A 32 -19.86 -2.03 -5.57
C TYR A 32 -19.93 -3.04 -4.43
N GLY A 33 -18.81 -3.35 -3.76
CA GLY A 33 -18.71 -4.39 -2.72
C GLY A 33 -18.81 -5.83 -3.25
N HIS A 34 -18.71 -6.03 -4.56
CA HIS A 34 -18.84 -7.35 -5.19
C HIS A 34 -18.19 -7.41 -6.58
N TRP A 35 -18.00 -8.64 -7.07
CA TRP A 35 -17.67 -8.91 -8.47
C TRP A 35 -18.26 -10.23 -8.93
N TYR A 36 -18.28 -10.46 -10.24
CA TYR A 36 -18.72 -11.73 -10.80
C TYR A 36 -17.56 -12.72 -10.90
N ASP A 37 -17.82 -13.97 -10.53
CA ASP A 37 -16.94 -15.08 -10.85
C ASP A 37 -17.01 -15.37 -12.36
N ARG A 38 -15.88 -15.35 -13.05
CA ARG A 38 -15.83 -15.53 -14.52
C ARG A 38 -16.07 -16.97 -14.99
N GLN A 39 -15.91 -17.96 -14.11
CA GLN A 39 -16.12 -19.38 -14.45
C GLN A 39 -17.55 -19.81 -14.14
N LEU A 40 -18.04 -19.41 -12.97
CA LEU A 40 -19.35 -19.83 -12.46
C LEU A 40 -20.47 -18.85 -12.80
N TRP A 41 -20.15 -17.63 -13.25
CA TRP A 41 -21.10 -16.55 -13.56
C TRP A 41 -21.99 -16.15 -12.38
N VAL A 42 -21.50 -16.37 -11.16
CA VAL A 42 -22.20 -16.02 -9.92
C VAL A 42 -21.65 -14.73 -9.32
N LEU A 43 -22.54 -13.95 -8.70
CA LEU A 43 -22.19 -12.75 -7.95
C LEU A 43 -21.49 -13.14 -6.64
N LYS A 44 -20.28 -12.61 -6.41
CA LYS A 44 -19.54 -12.76 -5.15
C LYS A 44 -19.56 -11.46 -4.39
N GLN A 45 -20.36 -11.42 -3.32
CA GLN A 45 -20.36 -10.32 -2.36
C GLN A 45 -19.20 -10.46 -1.39
N ILE A 46 -18.52 -9.36 -1.13
CA ILE A 46 -17.33 -9.32 -0.30
C ILE A 46 -17.56 -8.27 0.77
N GLN A 47 -17.39 -8.67 2.03
CA GLN A 47 -17.76 -7.86 3.18
C GLN A 47 -16.65 -7.88 4.22
N GLY A 48 -16.62 -6.83 5.05
CA GLY A 48 -15.68 -6.74 6.17
C GLY A 48 -14.22 -6.55 5.76
N ILE A 49 -13.98 -5.86 4.64
CA ILE A 49 -12.64 -5.53 4.15
C ILE A 49 -12.41 -4.01 4.22
N GLN A 50 -11.20 -3.62 4.60
CA GLN A 50 -10.67 -2.28 4.49
C GLN A 50 -9.35 -2.29 3.71
N TYR A 51 -9.03 -1.18 3.04
CA TYR A 51 -7.76 -1.03 2.32
C TYR A 51 -6.88 0.04 2.94
N VAL A 52 -5.60 -0.25 2.99
CA VAL A 52 -4.52 0.71 3.17
C VAL A 52 -3.59 0.53 1.98
N ALA A 53 -3.19 1.61 1.33
CA ALA A 53 -2.37 1.57 0.14
C ALA A 53 -1.15 2.48 0.27
N CYS A 54 -0.02 2.00 -0.26
CA CYS A 54 1.21 2.75 -0.41
C CYS A 54 1.55 2.86 -1.90
N MET A 55 2.27 3.92 -2.26
CA MET A 55 2.64 4.20 -3.64
C MET A 55 4.13 4.53 -3.70
N ASN A 56 4.81 4.04 -4.73
CA ASN A 56 6.21 4.37 -4.97
C ASN A 56 6.30 5.66 -5.80
N PRO A 57 6.84 6.77 -5.26
CA PRO A 57 6.97 8.00 -6.03
C PRO A 57 8.05 7.93 -7.13
N THR A 58 8.93 6.93 -7.10
CA THR A 58 10.10 6.80 -7.99
C THR A 58 9.92 5.73 -9.08
N ALA A 59 8.95 4.84 -8.94
CA ALA A 59 8.73 3.73 -9.88
C ALA A 59 7.23 3.46 -10.12
N GLY A 60 6.91 2.82 -11.25
CA GLY A 60 5.54 2.54 -11.67
C GLY A 60 4.92 3.69 -12.47
N SER A 61 3.60 3.75 -12.49
CA SER A 61 2.88 4.90 -13.03
C SER A 61 3.00 6.09 -12.06
N PHE A 62 3.36 7.27 -12.58
CA PHE A 62 3.38 8.50 -11.77
C PHE A 62 1.96 9.01 -11.46
N THR A 63 0.95 8.51 -12.16
CA THR A 63 -0.45 8.89 -11.99
C THR A 63 -1.31 7.66 -11.76
N LEU A 64 -2.20 7.76 -10.78
CA LEU A 64 -3.17 6.73 -10.42
C LEU A 64 -4.54 7.18 -10.96
N ASP A 65 -5.43 6.26 -11.36
CA ASP A 65 -6.78 6.64 -11.82
C ASP A 65 -7.45 7.52 -10.73
N PRO A 66 -7.80 8.79 -11.03
CA PRO A 66 -8.40 9.69 -10.05
C PRO A 66 -9.69 9.14 -9.44
N ARG A 67 -10.40 8.28 -10.18
CA ARG A 67 -11.64 7.63 -9.75
C ARG A 67 -11.40 6.53 -8.72
N PHE A 68 -10.20 5.92 -8.72
CA PHE A 68 -9.78 5.04 -7.62
C PHE A 68 -9.27 5.85 -6.44
N GLN A 69 -8.43 6.85 -6.71
CA GLN A 69 -7.81 7.67 -5.66
C GLN A 69 -8.84 8.43 -4.79
N ARG A 70 -9.99 8.83 -5.34
CA ARG A 70 -11.07 9.52 -4.59
C ARG A 70 -11.57 8.76 -3.35
N HIS A 71 -11.37 7.44 -3.30
CA HIS A 71 -11.80 6.61 -2.16
C HIS A 71 -10.80 6.64 -1.00
N PHE A 72 -9.66 7.30 -1.16
CA PHE A 72 -8.58 7.36 -0.20
C PHE A 72 -8.34 8.79 0.27
N ALA A 73 -8.02 8.94 1.56
CA ALA A 73 -7.28 10.10 2.03
C ALA A 73 -5.79 9.85 1.76
N THR A 74 -5.16 10.66 0.91
CA THR A 74 -3.74 10.52 0.56
C THR A 74 -2.87 11.40 1.44
N PHE A 75 -1.79 10.84 1.98
CA PHE A 75 -0.79 11.55 2.76
C PHE A 75 0.59 11.35 2.13
N ALA A 76 1.35 12.43 1.98
CA ALA A 76 2.75 12.35 1.58
C ALA A 76 3.63 12.15 2.81
N VAL A 77 4.43 11.09 2.81
CA VAL A 77 5.40 10.81 3.89
C VAL A 77 6.79 11.27 3.43
N PRO A 78 7.37 12.31 4.04
CA PRO A 78 8.70 12.77 3.67
C PRO A 78 9.78 11.76 4.14
N PRO A 79 10.99 11.80 3.55
CA PRO A 79 12.14 11.06 4.07
C PRO A 79 12.42 11.37 5.55
N LEU A 80 12.98 10.40 6.27
CA LEU A 80 13.38 10.57 7.67
C LEU A 80 14.46 11.65 7.82
N THR A 81 14.37 12.45 8.87
CA THR A 81 15.47 13.35 9.27
C THR A 81 16.62 12.55 9.87
N LEU A 82 17.84 13.09 9.81
CA LEU A 82 19.02 12.45 10.39
C LEU A 82 18.81 12.14 11.88
N ASP A 83 18.27 13.09 12.66
CA ASP A 83 18.03 12.89 14.09
C ASP A 83 17.05 11.74 14.35
N THR A 84 15.94 11.67 13.60
CA THR A 84 14.94 10.61 13.73
C THR A 84 15.53 9.26 13.33
N ALA A 85 16.31 9.22 12.24
CA ALA A 85 17.01 8.03 11.81
C ALA A 85 18.03 7.54 12.85
N THR A 86 18.84 8.44 13.40
CA THR A 86 19.81 8.13 14.47
C THR A 86 19.11 7.61 15.72
N GLN A 87 17.96 8.16 16.09
CA GLN A 87 17.16 7.63 17.21
C GLN A 87 16.64 6.22 16.94
N ILE A 88 16.03 5.98 15.77
CA ILE A 88 15.47 4.67 15.41
C ILE A 88 16.59 3.62 15.32
N TYR A 89 17.61 3.87 14.50
CA TYR A 89 18.72 2.93 14.32
C TYR A 89 19.55 2.79 15.60
N GLY A 90 19.73 3.86 16.37
CA GLY A 90 20.39 3.83 17.67
C GLY A 90 19.68 2.90 18.67
N ARG A 91 18.34 2.94 18.73
CA ARG A 91 17.54 2.01 19.56
C ARG A 91 17.60 0.56 19.09
N ILE A 92 17.59 0.34 17.77
CA ILE A 92 17.75 -1.00 17.20
C ILE A 92 19.12 -1.56 17.56
N LEU A 93 20.18 -0.76 17.38
CA LEU A 93 21.55 -1.16 17.71
C LEU A 93 21.77 -1.36 19.20
N SER A 94 21.23 -0.50 20.07
CA SER A 94 21.35 -0.66 21.53
C SER A 94 20.70 -1.95 22.03
N THR A 95 19.66 -2.42 21.35
CA THR A 95 18.97 -3.68 21.67
C THR A 95 19.68 -4.89 21.07
N HIS A 96 20.58 -4.68 20.11
CA HIS A 96 21.30 -5.76 19.45
C HIS A 96 22.32 -6.41 20.43
N PRO A 97 22.30 -7.74 20.64
CA PRO A 97 23.11 -8.42 21.66
C PRO A 97 24.61 -8.12 21.59
N ALA A 98 25.16 -7.96 20.38
CA ALA A 98 26.58 -7.61 20.19
C ALA A 98 26.96 -6.20 20.70
N TYR A 99 26.00 -5.29 20.80
CA TYR A 99 26.18 -3.91 21.27
C TYR A 99 25.55 -3.67 22.66
N ALA A 100 24.65 -4.55 23.11
CA ALA A 100 24.00 -4.48 24.41
C ALA A 100 24.98 -4.64 25.60
N ILE A 101 26.17 -5.21 25.38
CA ILE A 101 27.16 -5.50 26.43
C ILE A 101 28.20 -4.37 26.61
N LYS A 102 27.98 -3.18 26.02
CA LYS A 102 28.94 -2.06 26.11
C LYS A 102 28.41 -0.76 26.76
N GLY A 103 27.28 -0.79 27.46
CA GLY A 103 26.74 0.46 28.03
C GLY A 103 25.68 0.34 29.10
N VAL A 104 25.97 -0.35 30.21
CA VAL A 104 25.53 0.04 31.57
C VAL A 104 26.61 -0.38 32.59
N ALA A 105 27.59 0.50 32.78
CA ALA A 105 28.26 0.81 34.05
C ALA A 105 28.79 2.24 33.93
#